data_AF-A0A7X9DD35-F1
#
_entry.id   AF-A0A7X9DD35-F1
#
_cell.length_a   1.000
_cell.length_b   1.000
_cell.length_c   1.000
_cell.angle_alpha   90.00
_cell.angle_beta   90.00
_cell.angle_gamma   90.00
#
_symmetry.space_group_name_H-M   'P 1'
#
loop_
_entity.id
_entity.type
_entity.pdbx_description
1 polymer ?
#
loop_
_entity_poly.entity_id
_entity_poly.type
_entity_poly.pdbx_seq_one_letter_code
_entity_poly.pdbx_strand_id
1 'polypeptide(L)'
;MRKIFLILISIIFFSFLLFFISINFPKEKQKPLSPLSKLITQTQNQKVLYIPEHLTLDKIFADNHDWTATLSAEQKITIIATGDYIPARSVNFMATQKNDFTWPVRNVASITANADLTLTNLESPLIANCPVINEGMVFCGSQKHLEGIKLAGIDLVNVANNHFGNYGIDGINETLDILKKNNINFIGNNNIFYQKIKNTTFAFLSYNQIGYKENGISWIDKEQIKKDLSEARKKAQIVIIVFHWGVEYMPQPEEENRQLAHFAIDHGADLVIGNHPHWIQPVEIYHDKLITYAHGNFVFDQEWSEETKQGIIGKYIFYENKLIDAQFTPIKIRNYGQAYLPEGKESQKILDKLKEESQKLQTNQK
;
A
#
# COMPACT_ATOMS: atom_id res chain seq x y z
N MET A 1 -50.48 -50.86 29.95
CA MET A 1 -51.49 -49.83 29.66
C MET A 1 -51.62 -49.69 28.14
N ARG A 2 -52.86 -49.80 27.64
CA ARG A 2 -53.43 -49.39 26.33
C ARG A 2 -52.56 -48.38 25.55
N LYS A 3 -52.41 -48.36 24.21
CA LYS A 3 -53.07 -48.94 23.01
C LYS A 3 -52.10 -48.63 21.82
N ILE A 4 -51.66 -49.60 20.98
CA ILE A 4 -52.30 -50.13 19.74
C ILE A 4 -52.18 -49.13 18.56
N PHE A 5 -51.78 -49.43 17.30
CA PHE A 5 -51.23 -50.59 16.56
C PHE A 5 -50.99 -50.07 15.09
N LEU A 6 -49.85 -50.32 14.41
CA LEU A 6 -49.62 -51.19 13.20
C LEU A 6 -50.46 -50.84 11.92
N ILE A 7 -50.12 -51.10 10.64
CA ILE A 7 -49.15 -51.90 9.83
C ILE A 7 -49.39 -51.42 8.35
N LEU A 8 -48.40 -51.17 7.47
CA LEU A 8 -47.68 -52.07 6.51
C LEU A 8 -48.48 -52.51 5.23
N ILE A 9 -47.78 -52.44 4.07
CA ILE A 9 -47.88 -53.26 2.82
C ILE A 9 -49.01 -52.88 1.82
N SER A 10 -48.95 -52.96 0.47
CA SER A 10 -47.94 -53.10 -0.61
C SER A 10 -48.73 -53.30 -1.94
N ILE A 11 -48.34 -52.61 -3.03
CA ILE A 11 -48.40 -52.92 -4.50
C ILE A 11 -49.73 -53.35 -5.22
N ILE A 12 -50.02 -52.71 -6.37
CA ILE A 12 -50.34 -53.24 -7.75
C ILE A 12 -51.48 -52.49 -8.50
N PHE A 13 -51.09 -51.90 -9.65
CA PHE A 13 -51.78 -51.57 -10.94
C PHE A 13 -53.31 -51.39 -11.06
N PHE A 14 -53.73 -50.30 -11.74
CA PHE A 14 -54.65 -50.34 -12.91
C PHE A 14 -54.63 -49.04 -13.74
N SER A 15 -54.78 -49.16 -15.07
CA SER A 15 -54.66 -48.11 -16.10
C SER A 15 -55.99 -47.48 -16.55
N PHE A 16 -55.88 -46.38 -17.32
CA PHE A 16 -56.90 -45.64 -18.13
C PHE A 16 -57.89 -44.77 -17.32
N LEU A 17 -58.16 -43.50 -17.62
CA LEU A 17 -58.71 -42.93 -18.87
C LEU A 17 -58.69 -41.37 -18.81
N LEU A 18 -58.69 -40.71 -19.97
CA LEU A 18 -58.72 -39.25 -20.21
C LEU A 18 -59.86 -38.48 -19.51
N PHE A 19 -59.59 -37.26 -19.04
CA PHE A 19 -60.33 -36.03 -19.41
C PHE A 19 -59.60 -34.78 -18.87
N PHE A 20 -58.92 -34.04 -19.74
CA PHE A 20 -58.44 -32.67 -19.46
C PHE A 20 -59.56 -31.69 -19.83
N ILE A 21 -60.07 -30.94 -18.85
CA ILE A 21 -60.81 -29.70 -19.10
C ILE A 21 -59.79 -28.56 -18.97
N SER A 22 -59.35 -28.01 -20.10
CA SER A 22 -58.57 -26.77 -20.14
C SER A 22 -59.50 -25.57 -19.96
N ILE A 23 -59.36 -24.85 -18.85
CA ILE A 23 -59.88 -23.48 -18.72
C ILE A 23 -58.85 -22.55 -19.38
N ASN A 24 -59.22 -22.01 -20.54
CA ASN A 24 -58.45 -21.00 -21.26
C ASN A 24 -58.54 -19.64 -20.55
N PHE A 25 -57.43 -19.14 -20.01
CA PHE A 25 -57.26 -17.70 -19.78
C PHE A 25 -56.76 -17.06 -21.08
N PRO A 26 -57.33 -15.92 -21.53
CA PRO A 26 -56.85 -15.23 -22.72
C PRO A 26 -55.42 -14.70 -22.47
N LYS A 27 -54.49 -15.08 -23.35
CA LYS A 27 -53.16 -14.47 -23.42
C LYS A 27 -53.31 -13.01 -23.83
N GLU A 28 -53.02 -12.10 -22.91
CA GLU A 28 -52.82 -10.70 -23.22
C GLU A 28 -51.62 -10.58 -24.16
N LYS A 29 -51.85 -10.14 -25.40
CA LYS A 29 -50.76 -9.87 -26.35
C LYS A 29 -49.98 -8.68 -25.83
N GLN A 30 -48.76 -8.92 -25.32
CA GLN A 30 -47.80 -7.85 -25.07
C GLN A 30 -47.59 -7.07 -26.37
N LYS A 31 -47.98 -5.79 -26.37
CA LYS A 31 -47.66 -4.86 -27.45
C LYS A 31 -46.14 -4.75 -27.58
N PRO A 32 -45.58 -4.73 -28.80
CA PRO A 32 -44.17 -4.47 -28.99
C PRO A 32 -43.84 -3.07 -28.43
N LEU A 33 -42.83 -3.03 -27.56
CA LEU A 33 -42.24 -1.81 -27.02
C LEU A 33 -41.89 -0.83 -28.16
N SER A 34 -42.27 0.44 -27.99
CA SER A 34 -41.99 1.49 -28.98
C SER A 34 -40.47 1.63 -29.18
N PRO A 35 -40.00 2.11 -30.36
CA PRO A 35 -38.58 2.35 -30.62
C PRO A 35 -37.92 3.22 -29.55
N LEU A 36 -38.67 4.17 -28.98
CA LEU A 36 -38.22 5.05 -27.90
C LEU A 36 -37.95 4.29 -26.59
N SER A 37 -38.80 3.31 -26.25
CA SER A 37 -38.61 2.49 -25.05
C SER A 37 -37.45 1.48 -25.16
N LYS A 38 -37.09 1.04 -26.37
CA LYS A 38 -35.85 0.29 -26.65
C LYS A 38 -34.60 1.17 -26.55
N LEU A 39 -34.70 2.44 -26.94
CA LEU A 39 -33.62 3.42 -26.74
C LEU A 39 -33.40 3.73 -25.25
N ILE A 40 -34.48 3.80 -24.46
CA ILE A 40 -34.44 4.05 -23.00
C ILE A 40 -33.93 2.81 -22.22
N THR A 41 -34.19 1.59 -22.69
CA THR A 41 -33.62 0.37 -22.06
C THR A 41 -32.16 0.12 -22.43
N GLN A 42 -31.64 0.69 -23.52
CA GLN A 42 -30.20 0.68 -23.82
C GLN A 42 -29.40 1.77 -23.08
N THR A 43 -30.07 2.72 -22.41
CA THR A 43 -29.43 3.86 -21.75
C THR A 43 -29.45 3.81 -20.22
N GLN A 44 -29.95 2.74 -19.61
CA GLN A 44 -29.80 2.50 -18.18
C GLN A 44 -28.65 1.51 -17.92
N ASN A 45 -27.61 2.01 -17.26
CA ASN A 45 -26.39 1.34 -16.77
C ASN A 45 -25.13 1.29 -17.66
N GLN A 46 -24.88 2.29 -18.50
CA GLN A 46 -23.48 2.70 -18.74
C GLN A 46 -23.15 3.87 -17.82
N LYS A 47 -22.69 3.57 -16.60
CA LYS A 47 -22.03 4.58 -15.75
C LYS A 47 -20.83 5.06 -16.57
N VAL A 48 -20.90 6.28 -17.10
CA VAL A 48 -19.83 6.84 -17.93
C VAL A 48 -18.54 6.78 -17.13
N LEU A 49 -17.50 6.16 -17.69
CA LEU A 49 -16.19 6.09 -17.08
C LEU A 49 -15.64 7.52 -16.99
N TYR A 50 -15.71 8.12 -15.80
CA TYR A 50 -15.05 9.39 -15.51
C TYR A 50 -13.70 9.07 -14.89
N ILE A 51 -12.62 9.44 -15.58
CA ILE A 51 -11.26 9.45 -15.01
C ILE A 51 -10.84 10.91 -14.88
N PRO A 52 -10.43 11.35 -13.69
CA PRO A 52 -10.06 12.74 -13.50
C PRO A 52 -8.86 13.14 -14.36
N GLU A 53 -8.97 14.27 -15.06
CA GLU A 53 -7.91 14.77 -15.92
C GLU A 53 -6.64 15.12 -15.12
N HIS A 54 -6.80 15.76 -13.96
CA HIS A 54 -5.71 16.13 -13.05
C HIS A 54 -5.92 15.47 -11.68
N LEU A 55 -4.81 15.10 -11.02
CA LEU A 55 -4.83 14.69 -9.63
C LEU A 55 -4.84 15.94 -8.74
N THR A 56 -5.72 16.01 -7.74
CA THR A 56 -5.83 17.15 -6.83
C THR A 56 -5.98 16.66 -5.39
N LEU A 57 -5.65 17.50 -4.41
CA LEU A 57 -5.88 17.17 -3.00
C LEU A 57 -7.38 16.88 -2.73
N ASP A 58 -8.29 17.64 -3.33
CA ASP A 58 -9.73 17.41 -3.18
C ASP A 58 -10.16 16.02 -3.66
N LYS A 59 -9.49 15.46 -4.68
CA LYS A 59 -9.76 14.10 -5.18
C LYS A 59 -9.14 13.04 -4.27
N ILE A 60 -7.92 13.27 -3.81
CA ILE A 60 -7.23 12.36 -2.87
C ILE A 60 -8.01 12.25 -1.55
N PHE A 61 -8.60 13.36 -1.09
CA PHE A 61 -9.38 13.41 0.14
C PHE A 61 -10.90 13.47 -0.11
N ALA A 62 -11.35 12.93 -1.24
CA ALA A 62 -12.77 12.78 -1.53
C ALA A 62 -13.38 11.65 -0.69
N ASP A 63 -14.63 11.81 -0.29
CA ASP A 63 -15.33 10.77 0.48
C ASP A 63 -15.59 9.51 -0.37
N ASN A 64 -15.68 9.65 -1.69
CA ASN A 64 -15.92 8.56 -2.63
C ASN A 64 -14.93 8.57 -3.80
N HIS A 65 -14.23 7.45 -4.01
CA HIS A 65 -13.27 7.25 -5.10
C HIS A 65 -13.93 6.57 -6.30
N ASP A 66 -15.13 7.05 -6.67
CA ASP A 66 -16.04 6.42 -7.63
C ASP A 66 -15.40 6.15 -9.01
N TRP A 67 -14.42 6.96 -9.42
CA TRP A 67 -13.70 6.82 -10.68
C TRP A 67 -12.78 5.60 -10.74
N THR A 68 -12.33 5.08 -9.59
CA THR A 68 -11.55 3.84 -9.54
C THR A 68 -12.43 2.60 -9.40
N ALA A 69 -13.65 2.77 -8.91
CA ALA A 69 -14.63 1.69 -8.75
C ALA A 69 -15.25 1.22 -10.07
N THR A 70 -15.28 2.10 -11.08
CA THR A 70 -15.72 1.80 -12.45
C THR A 70 -14.68 1.04 -13.28
N LEU A 71 -13.42 1.02 -12.84
CA LEU A 71 -12.33 0.28 -13.47
C LEU A 71 -12.28 -1.15 -12.94
N SER A 72 -12.24 -2.13 -13.85
CA SER A 72 -11.96 -3.52 -13.49
C SER A 72 -10.55 -3.69 -12.93
N ALA A 73 -10.31 -4.79 -12.21
CA ALA A 73 -8.99 -5.09 -11.64
C ALA A 73 -7.88 -5.15 -12.71
N GLU A 74 -8.20 -5.58 -13.93
CA GLU A 74 -7.19 -5.72 -15.01
C GLU A 74 -6.88 -4.42 -15.74
N GLN A 75 -7.72 -3.41 -15.55
CA GLN A 75 -7.52 -2.10 -16.14
C GLN A 75 -6.62 -1.20 -15.30
N LYS A 76 -6.54 -1.43 -13.99
CA LYS A 76 -5.76 -0.61 -13.07
C LYS A 76 -4.60 -1.37 -12.47
N ILE A 77 -3.58 -0.64 -12.05
CA ILE A 77 -2.45 -1.18 -11.29
C ILE A 77 -2.47 -0.53 -9.92
N THR A 78 -2.43 -1.35 -8.88
CA THR A 78 -2.38 -0.90 -7.48
C THR A 78 -0.98 -1.12 -6.93
N ILE A 79 -0.33 -0.04 -6.51
CA ILE A 79 0.89 -0.08 -5.71
C ILE A 79 0.50 0.26 -4.28
N ILE A 80 0.89 -0.56 -3.31
CA ILE A 80 0.81 -0.18 -1.89
C ILE A 80 2.21 0.23 -1.42
N ALA A 81 2.28 1.30 -0.64
CA ALA A 81 3.47 1.64 0.14
C ALA A 81 3.14 1.80 1.62
N THR A 82 4.04 1.37 2.48
CA THR A 82 3.94 1.57 3.92
C THR A 82 5.03 2.49 4.45
N GLY A 83 4.88 2.87 5.72
CA GLY A 83 5.91 3.56 6.48
C GLY A 83 7.06 2.68 6.96
N ASP A 84 7.75 3.19 7.98
CA ASP A 84 8.97 2.60 8.53
C ASP A 84 8.70 1.20 9.11
N TYR A 85 9.41 0.21 8.57
CA TYR A 85 9.46 -1.16 9.07
C TYR A 85 10.83 -1.36 9.71
N ILE A 86 10.84 -1.31 11.04
CA ILE A 86 12.00 -1.50 11.89
C ILE A 86 11.77 -2.78 12.73
N PRO A 87 12.18 -3.96 12.23
CA PRO A 87 12.08 -5.23 12.95
C PRO A 87 13.13 -5.37 14.06
N ALA A 88 13.43 -4.30 14.80
CA ALA A 88 14.50 -4.25 15.79
C ALA A 88 13.97 -4.03 17.21
N ARG A 89 14.88 -4.12 18.20
CA ARG A 89 14.58 -3.91 19.61
C ARG A 89 13.35 -4.70 20.06
N SER A 90 12.36 -4.03 20.66
CA SER A 90 11.18 -4.68 21.23
C SER A 90 10.37 -5.44 20.18
N VAL A 91 10.43 -5.04 18.90
CA VAL A 91 9.78 -5.79 17.81
C VAL A 91 10.41 -7.18 17.65
N ASN A 92 11.74 -7.26 17.51
CA ASN A 92 12.47 -8.53 17.39
C ASN A 92 12.35 -9.36 18.68
N PHE A 93 12.46 -8.70 19.84
CA PHE A 93 12.28 -9.32 21.15
C PHE A 93 10.91 -9.99 21.26
N MET A 94 9.82 -9.24 21.01
CA MET A 94 8.46 -9.75 21.15
C MET A 94 8.15 -10.84 20.14
N ALA A 95 8.58 -10.71 18.87
CA ALA A 95 8.43 -11.75 17.86
C ALA A 95 9.15 -13.05 18.27
N THR A 96 10.36 -12.94 18.83
CA THR A 96 11.13 -14.08 19.32
C THR A 96 10.46 -14.74 20.52
N GLN A 97 10.04 -13.97 21.52
CA GLN A 97 9.37 -14.49 22.72
C GLN A 97 8.03 -15.16 22.40
N LYS A 98 7.32 -14.68 21.37
CA LYS A 98 6.08 -15.30 20.89
C LYS A 98 6.33 -16.47 19.95
N ASN A 99 7.56 -16.65 19.48
CA ASN A 99 7.92 -17.53 18.36
C ASN A 99 6.98 -17.32 17.16
N ASP A 100 6.76 -16.05 16.82
CA ASP A 100 5.78 -15.63 15.82
C ASP A 100 6.23 -14.34 15.15
N PHE A 101 6.93 -14.48 14.02
CA PHE A 101 7.49 -13.34 13.29
C PHE A 101 6.50 -12.68 12.33
N THR A 102 5.29 -13.22 12.24
CA THR A 102 4.16 -12.59 11.55
C THR A 102 3.37 -11.62 12.43
N TRP A 103 3.56 -11.72 13.75
CA TRP A 103 2.86 -10.92 14.76
C TRP A 103 2.82 -9.41 14.50
N PRO A 104 3.91 -8.74 14.05
CA PRO A 104 3.92 -7.29 13.84
C PRO A 104 2.88 -6.81 12.82
N VAL A 105 2.65 -7.58 11.76
CA VAL A 105 1.84 -7.16 10.60
C VAL A 105 0.51 -7.90 10.46
N ARG A 106 0.27 -8.94 11.27
CA ARG A 106 -0.87 -9.85 11.13
C ARG A 106 -2.22 -9.15 10.94
N ASN A 107 -2.48 -8.06 11.66
CA ASN A 107 -3.80 -7.41 11.64
C ASN A 107 -4.00 -6.47 10.44
N VAL A 108 -2.94 -6.22 9.65
CA VAL A 108 -2.95 -5.30 8.49
C VAL A 108 -2.50 -5.98 7.20
N ALA A 109 -2.03 -7.23 7.29
CA ALA A 109 -1.51 -8.01 6.18
C ALA A 109 -2.51 -8.18 5.03
N SER A 110 -3.81 -8.33 5.34
CA SER A 110 -4.85 -8.48 4.31
C SER A 110 -5.02 -7.23 3.42
N ILE A 111 -4.68 -6.05 3.93
CA ILE A 111 -4.70 -4.81 3.16
C ILE A 111 -3.44 -4.72 2.31
N THR A 112 -2.28 -4.90 2.94
CA THR A 112 -0.97 -4.78 2.28
C THR A 112 -0.74 -5.85 1.22
N ALA A 113 -1.30 -7.06 1.39
CA ALA A 113 -1.21 -8.12 0.38
C ALA A 113 -2.20 -7.95 -0.79
N ASN A 114 -3.05 -6.91 -0.79
CA ASN A 114 -4.07 -6.69 -1.82
C ASN A 114 -3.63 -5.60 -2.82
N ALA A 115 -2.50 -5.85 -3.48
CA ALA A 115 -1.91 -4.96 -4.49
C ALA A 115 -1.26 -5.78 -5.62
N ASP A 116 -0.94 -5.11 -6.73
CA ASP A 116 -0.10 -5.70 -7.77
C ASP A 116 1.40 -5.63 -7.39
N LEU A 117 1.77 -4.71 -6.49
CA LEU A 117 3.08 -4.62 -5.85
C LEU A 117 2.96 -3.90 -4.51
N THR A 118 3.62 -4.42 -3.48
CA THR A 118 3.71 -3.76 -2.17
C THR A 118 5.15 -3.42 -1.82
N LEU A 119 5.37 -2.14 -1.50
CA LEU A 119 6.64 -1.55 -1.08
C LEU A 119 6.62 -1.20 0.42
N THR A 120 7.71 -1.47 1.13
CA THR A 120 7.89 -1.03 2.53
C THR A 120 9.25 -0.36 2.72
N ASN A 121 9.39 0.46 3.76
CA ASN A 121 10.67 1.06 4.14
C ASN A 121 11.38 0.17 5.16
N LEU A 122 12.27 -0.74 4.72
CA LEU A 122 13.01 -1.63 5.60
C LEU A 122 14.25 -0.92 6.13
N GLU A 123 14.14 -0.43 7.36
CA GLU A 123 15.09 0.52 7.91
C GLU A 123 16.30 -0.12 8.58
N SER A 124 16.14 -1.33 9.11
CA SER A 124 17.22 -2.06 9.77
C SER A 124 17.56 -3.37 9.04
N PRO A 125 18.82 -3.83 9.14
CA PRO A 125 19.25 -5.06 8.48
C PRO A 125 18.55 -6.29 9.07
N LEU A 126 18.32 -7.29 8.22
CA LEU A 126 17.89 -8.62 8.63
C LEU A 126 19.10 -9.54 8.64
N ILE A 127 19.48 -10.02 9.83
CA ILE A 127 20.63 -10.92 9.98
C ILE A 127 20.23 -12.20 10.72
N ALA A 128 20.94 -13.30 10.47
CA ALA A 128 20.61 -14.60 11.04
C ALA A 128 20.71 -14.60 12.58
N ASN A 129 21.75 -13.95 13.11
CA ASN A 129 22.10 -13.95 14.53
C ASN A 129 21.86 -12.59 15.21
N CYS A 130 20.76 -11.92 14.86
CA CYS A 130 20.41 -10.64 15.49
C CYS A 130 20.19 -10.85 17.00
N PRO A 131 20.87 -10.09 17.89
CA PRO A 131 20.66 -10.17 19.33
C PRO A 131 19.21 -9.90 19.73
N VAL A 132 18.74 -10.66 20.72
CA VAL A 132 17.39 -10.51 21.27
C VAL A 132 17.43 -9.48 22.39
N ILE A 133 17.43 -8.21 22.01
CA ILE A 133 17.46 -7.03 22.90
C ILE A 133 16.21 -6.18 22.67
N ASN A 134 15.85 -5.33 23.63
CA ASN A 134 14.68 -4.44 23.57
C ASN A 134 15.03 -2.94 23.61
N GLU A 135 16.32 -2.60 23.56
CA GLU A 135 16.83 -1.23 23.65
C GLU A 135 18.10 -1.02 22.81
N GLY A 136 18.67 0.18 22.81
CA GLY A 136 19.89 0.54 22.08
C GLY A 136 19.63 1.22 20.73
N MET A 137 20.68 1.60 20.01
CA MET A 137 20.60 2.30 18.70
C MET A 137 21.30 1.56 17.57
N VAL A 138 21.76 0.33 17.83
CA VAL A 138 22.32 -0.58 16.82
C VAL A 138 21.23 -1.58 16.45
N PHE A 139 20.50 -1.27 15.38
CA PHE A 139 19.32 -2.02 14.99
C PHE A 139 19.67 -3.23 14.10
N CYS A 140 18.99 -4.34 14.36
CA CYS A 140 18.82 -5.45 13.44
C CYS A 140 17.50 -6.14 13.75
N GLY A 141 16.99 -6.90 12.77
CA GLY A 141 15.98 -7.93 12.99
C GLY A 141 16.50 -9.31 12.67
N SER A 142 15.91 -10.34 13.27
CA SER A 142 16.15 -11.72 12.84
C SER A 142 15.65 -11.92 11.40
N GLN A 143 16.38 -12.69 10.58
CA GLN A 143 15.94 -13.11 9.25
C GLN A 143 14.53 -13.74 9.23
N LYS A 144 14.05 -14.28 10.36
CA LYS A 144 12.69 -14.82 10.50
C LYS A 144 11.59 -13.77 10.29
N HIS A 145 11.88 -12.47 10.41
CA HIS A 145 10.93 -11.40 10.04
C HIS A 145 10.49 -11.45 8.56
N LEU A 146 11.19 -12.20 7.70
CA LEU A 146 10.71 -12.55 6.38
C LEU A 146 9.34 -13.24 6.38
N GLU A 147 8.97 -13.95 7.45
CA GLU A 147 7.62 -14.54 7.61
C GLU A 147 6.55 -13.44 7.59
N GLY A 148 6.77 -12.37 8.36
CA GLY A 148 5.88 -11.20 8.37
C GLY A 148 5.90 -10.44 7.04
N ILE A 149 7.09 -10.22 6.46
CA ILE A 149 7.23 -9.55 5.15
C ILE A 149 6.42 -10.28 4.07
N LYS A 150 6.52 -11.62 4.01
CA LYS A 150 5.76 -12.45 3.07
C LYS A 150 4.26 -12.45 3.38
N LEU A 151 3.86 -12.52 4.65
CA LEU A 151 2.44 -12.48 5.03
C LEU A 151 1.79 -11.15 4.60
N ALA A 152 2.50 -10.04 4.73
CA ALA A 152 2.04 -8.71 4.30
C ALA A 152 2.09 -8.52 2.77
N GLY A 153 2.52 -9.53 2.01
CA GLY A 153 2.63 -9.45 0.55
C GLY A 153 3.64 -8.43 0.07
N ILE A 154 4.66 -8.10 0.87
CA ILE A 154 5.69 -7.12 0.49
C ILE A 154 6.59 -7.76 -0.59
N ASP A 155 6.67 -7.12 -1.74
CA ASP A 155 7.45 -7.56 -2.91
C ASP A 155 8.78 -6.81 -3.06
N LEU A 156 8.80 -5.57 -2.55
CA LEU A 156 9.89 -4.62 -2.73
C LEU A 156 10.19 -3.90 -1.40
N VAL A 157 11.46 -3.83 -1.01
CA VAL A 157 11.89 -3.07 0.17
C VAL A 157 12.77 -1.89 -0.23
N ASN A 158 12.56 -0.72 0.38
CA ASN A 158 13.58 0.33 0.40
C ASN A 158 14.59 0.02 1.50
N VAL A 159 15.88 -0.01 1.15
CA VAL A 159 17.00 -0.17 2.10
C VAL A 159 17.93 1.05 2.16
N ALA A 160 17.66 2.10 1.37
CA ALA A 160 18.39 3.36 1.50
C ALA A 160 17.94 4.05 2.79
N ASN A 161 18.64 3.77 3.89
CA ASN A 161 18.18 4.14 5.22
C ASN A 161 19.37 4.28 6.20
N ASN A 162 19.28 5.14 7.22
CA ASN A 162 20.37 5.39 8.18
C ASN A 162 20.63 4.24 9.15
N HIS A 163 19.67 3.36 9.38
CA HIS A 163 19.86 2.19 10.24
C HIS A 163 20.25 0.91 9.48
N PHE A 164 20.22 0.91 8.15
CA PHE A 164 20.46 -0.29 7.35
C PHE A 164 21.92 -0.78 7.49
N GLY A 165 22.85 0.16 7.67
CA GLY A 165 24.28 -0.07 7.85
C GLY A 165 24.73 -0.35 9.29
N ASN A 166 23.82 -0.52 10.26
CA ASN A 166 24.18 -0.68 11.68
C ASN A 166 25.07 -1.90 11.99
N TYR A 167 25.07 -2.92 11.12
CA TYR A 167 25.96 -4.08 11.19
C TYR A 167 27.06 -4.06 10.11
N GLY A 168 27.37 -2.87 9.59
CA GLY A 168 28.35 -2.63 8.54
C GLY A 168 28.01 -3.33 7.22
N ILE A 169 29.01 -3.38 6.35
CA ILE A 169 28.86 -3.96 5.01
C ILE A 169 28.52 -5.45 5.04
N ASP A 170 28.93 -6.18 6.07
CA ASP A 170 28.61 -7.59 6.25
C ASP A 170 27.11 -7.78 6.54
N GLY A 171 26.54 -6.98 7.45
CA GLY A 171 25.10 -7.00 7.72
C GLY A 171 24.26 -6.57 6.51
N ILE A 172 24.74 -5.58 5.74
CA ILE A 172 24.12 -5.19 4.46
C ILE A 172 24.11 -6.39 3.49
N ASN A 173 25.27 -6.98 3.21
CA ASN A 173 25.40 -8.08 2.26
C ASN A 173 24.58 -9.29 2.68
N GLU A 174 24.61 -9.65 3.97
CA GLU A 174 23.81 -10.74 4.52
C GLU A 174 22.30 -10.47 4.32
N THR A 175 21.85 -9.25 4.62
CA THR A 175 20.44 -8.86 4.42
C THR A 175 20.04 -8.98 2.95
N LEU A 176 20.86 -8.46 2.03
CA LEU A 176 20.57 -8.53 0.59
C LEU A 176 20.53 -9.98 0.08
N ASP A 177 21.41 -10.85 0.58
CA ASP A 177 21.39 -12.28 0.25
C ASP A 177 20.15 -12.98 0.79
N ILE A 178 19.72 -12.64 2.02
CA ILE A 178 18.49 -13.13 2.63
C ILE A 178 17.28 -12.71 1.79
N LEU A 179 17.19 -11.45 1.38
CA LEU A 179 16.11 -10.92 0.54
C LEU A 179 16.05 -11.64 -0.82
N LYS A 180 17.20 -11.74 -1.52
CA LYS A 180 17.31 -12.43 -2.82
C LYS A 180 16.89 -13.89 -2.74
N LYS A 181 17.39 -14.64 -1.74
CA LYS A 181 17.03 -16.07 -1.53
C LYS A 181 15.54 -16.27 -1.28
N ASN A 182 14.84 -15.22 -0.84
CA ASN A 182 13.42 -15.26 -0.51
C ASN A 182 12.53 -14.54 -1.54
N ASN A 183 13.08 -14.18 -2.71
CA ASN A 183 12.39 -13.48 -3.79
C ASN A 183 11.77 -12.14 -3.37
N ILE A 184 12.42 -11.44 -2.42
CA ILE A 184 12.07 -10.07 -2.06
C ILE A 184 13.04 -9.13 -2.78
N ASN A 185 12.51 -8.24 -3.61
CA ASN A 185 13.30 -7.26 -4.33
C ASN A 185 13.68 -6.09 -3.42
N PHE A 186 14.70 -5.32 -3.80
CA PHE A 186 15.12 -4.14 -3.05
C PHE A 186 15.58 -2.99 -3.95
N ILE A 187 15.45 -1.77 -3.43
CA ILE A 187 16.01 -0.53 -3.96
C ILE A 187 16.82 0.16 -2.87
N GLY A 188 17.72 1.06 -3.26
CA GLY A 188 18.51 1.83 -2.32
C GLY A 188 19.90 1.27 -2.04
N ASN A 189 20.38 0.32 -2.86
CA ASN A 189 21.74 -0.21 -2.84
C ASN A 189 22.46 0.11 -4.16
N ASN A 190 22.46 1.39 -4.57
CA ASN A 190 23.02 1.89 -5.83
C ASN A 190 22.44 1.21 -7.09
N ASN A 191 21.14 0.94 -7.08
CA ASN A 191 20.43 0.24 -8.14
C ASN A 191 19.12 0.94 -8.54
N ILE A 192 18.71 0.75 -9.80
CA ILE A 192 17.36 1.02 -10.28
C ILE A 192 16.67 -0.32 -10.45
N PHE A 193 15.52 -0.51 -9.80
CA PHE A 193 14.72 -1.72 -9.97
C PHE A 193 13.63 -1.49 -11.01
N TYR A 194 13.55 -2.37 -12.00
CA TYR A 194 12.53 -2.30 -13.05
C TYR A 194 11.59 -3.50 -12.94
N GLN A 195 10.29 -3.25 -12.96
CA GLN A 195 9.28 -4.31 -12.96
C GLN A 195 8.17 -4.00 -13.94
N LYS A 196 7.85 -4.96 -14.79
CA LYS A 196 6.66 -4.91 -15.62
C LYS A 196 5.48 -5.45 -14.82
N ILE A 197 4.49 -4.61 -14.58
CA ILE A 197 3.24 -4.95 -13.92
C ILE A 197 2.14 -4.80 -14.98
N LYS A 198 1.47 -5.91 -15.32
CA LYS A 198 0.53 -5.98 -16.46
C LYS A 198 1.20 -5.45 -17.74
N ASN A 199 0.70 -4.35 -18.31
CA ASN A 199 1.22 -3.73 -19.54
C ASN A 199 2.13 -2.52 -19.29
N THR A 200 2.41 -2.17 -18.04
CA THR A 200 3.20 -0.98 -17.66
C THR A 200 4.52 -1.39 -17.02
N THR A 201 5.63 -0.79 -17.45
CA THR A 201 6.93 -0.95 -16.81
C THR A 201 7.16 0.19 -15.82
N PHE A 202 7.42 -0.19 -14.57
CA PHE A 202 7.77 0.71 -13.48
C PHE A 202 9.27 0.69 -13.26
N ALA A 203 9.84 1.85 -12.93
CA ALA A 203 11.16 1.97 -12.35
C ALA A 203 11.04 2.49 -10.92
N PHE A 204 11.82 1.90 -10.01
CA PHE A 204 11.88 2.27 -8.61
C PHE A 204 13.32 2.65 -8.27
N LEU A 205 13.48 3.80 -7.61
CA LEU A 205 14.75 4.34 -7.14
C LEU A 205 14.63 4.71 -5.67
N SER A 206 15.72 4.65 -4.91
CA SER A 206 15.72 5.19 -3.57
C SER A 206 17.06 5.75 -3.10
N TYR A 207 16.99 6.76 -2.21
CA TYR A 207 18.12 7.49 -1.66
C TYR A 207 17.88 7.88 -0.20
N ASN A 208 18.96 7.83 0.59
CA ASN A 208 19.01 8.26 1.98
C ASN A 208 19.64 9.66 2.09
N GLN A 209 19.09 10.50 2.96
CA GLN A 209 19.63 11.81 3.35
C GLN A 209 20.11 11.83 4.82
N ILE A 210 19.82 10.79 5.61
CA ILE A 210 20.00 10.78 7.05
C ILE A 210 21.31 10.12 7.46
N GLY A 211 22.03 10.74 8.39
CA GLY A 211 23.30 10.22 8.90
C GLY A 211 24.48 10.56 8.01
N TYR A 212 25.28 9.56 7.63
CA TYR A 212 26.47 9.73 6.80
C TYR A 212 26.47 8.78 5.62
N LYS A 213 27.19 9.14 4.56
CA LYS A 213 27.32 8.31 3.36
C LYS A 213 28.05 7.01 3.70
N GLU A 214 27.37 5.89 3.45
CA GLU A 214 27.87 4.53 3.69
C GLU A 214 27.95 3.73 2.40
N ASN A 215 28.94 2.85 2.30
CA ASN A 215 29.05 1.92 1.18
C ASN A 215 27.89 0.92 1.21
N GLY A 216 27.23 0.72 0.07
CA GLY A 216 26.06 -0.15 -0.02
C GLY A 216 24.74 0.52 0.34
N ILE A 217 24.72 1.84 0.53
CA ILE A 217 23.50 2.62 0.72
C ILE A 217 23.49 3.74 -0.33
N SER A 218 22.41 3.81 -1.12
CA SER A 218 22.21 4.90 -2.06
C SER A 218 22.09 6.21 -1.29
N TRP A 219 23.05 7.10 -1.47
CA TRP A 219 23.08 8.40 -0.80
C TRP A 219 22.57 9.50 -1.74
N ILE A 220 21.89 10.49 -1.20
CA ILE A 220 21.46 11.68 -1.94
C ILE A 220 22.65 12.35 -2.67
N ASP A 221 22.51 12.49 -3.98
CA ASP A 221 23.35 13.30 -4.84
C ASP A 221 22.47 13.77 -6.01
N LYS A 222 22.25 15.09 -6.15
CA LYS A 222 21.29 15.64 -7.12
C LYS A 222 21.67 15.30 -8.57
N GLU A 223 22.95 15.27 -8.90
CA GLU A 223 23.40 14.95 -10.27
C GLU A 223 23.24 13.46 -10.55
N GLN A 224 23.53 12.61 -9.57
CA GLN A 224 23.30 11.17 -9.70
C GLN A 224 21.79 10.85 -9.80
N ILE A 225 20.95 11.46 -8.96
CA ILE A 225 19.49 11.33 -9.02
C ILE A 225 18.96 11.73 -10.40
N LYS A 226 19.39 12.88 -10.92
CA LYS A 226 18.99 13.35 -12.25
C LYS A 226 19.38 12.37 -13.36
N LYS A 227 20.61 11.85 -13.30
CA LYS A 227 21.09 10.84 -14.25
C LYS A 227 20.25 9.56 -14.17
N ASP A 228 19.98 9.07 -12.97
CA ASP A 228 19.23 7.83 -12.78
C ASP A 228 17.75 7.97 -13.16
N LEU A 229 17.13 9.13 -12.90
CA LEU A 229 15.78 9.44 -13.40
C LEU A 229 15.76 9.47 -14.94
N SER A 230 16.78 10.04 -15.58
CA SER A 230 16.91 10.01 -17.04
C SER A 230 17.05 8.58 -17.58
N GLU A 231 17.85 7.73 -16.94
CA GLU A 231 18.00 6.32 -17.32
C GLU A 231 16.74 5.48 -17.05
N ALA A 232 16.06 5.75 -15.93
CA ALA A 232 14.78 5.13 -15.59
C ALA A 232 13.72 5.44 -16.65
N ARG A 233 13.58 6.71 -17.02
CA ARG A 233 12.59 7.16 -18.00
C ARG A 233 12.77 6.56 -19.39
N LYS A 234 14.00 6.23 -19.80
CA LYS A 234 14.27 5.53 -21.07
C LYS A 234 13.69 4.11 -21.13
N LYS A 235 13.46 3.47 -19.98
CA LYS A 235 13.10 2.05 -19.86
C LYS A 235 11.75 1.79 -19.19
N ALA A 236 11.16 2.80 -18.54
CA ALA A 236 9.93 2.68 -17.79
C ALA A 236 8.91 3.76 -18.15
N GLN A 237 7.63 3.37 -18.15
CA GLN A 237 6.50 4.28 -18.33
C GLN A 237 6.16 5.04 -17.04
N ILE A 238 6.40 4.41 -15.87
CA ILE A 238 6.21 5.04 -14.56
C ILE A 238 7.53 5.03 -13.80
N VAL A 239 7.91 6.14 -13.20
CA VAL A 239 9.11 6.25 -12.35
C VAL A 239 8.68 6.66 -10.93
N ILE A 240 8.96 5.81 -9.95
CA ILE A 240 8.69 6.06 -8.52
C ILE A 240 10.03 6.22 -7.82
N ILE A 241 10.18 7.30 -7.06
CA ILE A 241 11.38 7.56 -6.27
C ILE A 241 11.02 7.61 -4.78
N VAL A 242 11.81 6.92 -3.97
CA VAL A 242 11.64 6.80 -2.52
C VAL A 242 12.77 7.54 -1.82
N PHE A 243 12.47 8.35 -0.84
CA PHE A 243 13.48 9.04 -0.03
C PHE A 243 13.34 8.70 1.45
N HIS A 244 14.48 8.56 2.12
CA HIS A 244 14.57 8.50 3.57
C HIS A 244 15.21 9.80 4.06
N TRP A 245 14.40 10.71 4.65
CA TRP A 245 14.73 12.13 4.74
C TRP A 245 14.06 12.92 5.88
N GLY A 246 14.43 14.19 6.02
CA GLY A 246 13.79 15.11 6.95
C GLY A 246 14.21 14.90 8.40
N VAL A 247 13.44 15.48 9.32
CA VAL A 247 13.76 15.50 10.74
C VAL A 247 12.75 14.66 11.50
N GLU A 248 13.24 13.80 12.39
CA GLU A 248 12.39 13.00 13.26
C GLU A 248 11.38 13.87 14.03
N TYR A 249 10.16 13.38 14.11
CA TYR A 249 9.07 13.91 14.92
C TYR A 249 8.61 15.33 14.54
N MET A 250 8.79 15.69 13.26
CA MET A 250 8.29 16.94 12.70
C MET A 250 7.03 16.71 11.86
N PRO A 251 5.95 17.47 12.07
CA PRO A 251 4.68 17.29 11.36
C PRO A 251 4.72 17.77 9.90
N GLN A 252 5.69 18.61 9.55
CA GLN A 252 5.85 19.21 8.22
C GLN A 252 7.24 18.85 7.68
N PRO A 253 7.37 18.58 6.36
CA PRO A 253 8.68 18.40 5.74
C PRO A 253 9.48 19.70 5.78
N GLU A 254 10.80 19.59 5.88
CA GLU A 254 11.66 20.75 5.71
C GLU A 254 11.67 21.22 4.26
N GLU A 255 11.94 22.51 4.06
CA GLU A 255 11.98 23.11 2.72
C GLU A 255 12.99 22.42 1.80
N GLU A 256 14.11 21.92 2.34
CA GLU A 256 15.08 21.14 1.56
C GLU A 256 14.49 19.83 1.02
N ASN A 257 13.70 19.10 1.82
CA ASN A 257 13.06 17.86 1.37
C ASN A 257 12.00 18.16 0.31
N ARG A 258 11.27 19.28 0.46
CA ARG A 258 10.31 19.75 -0.54
C ARG A 258 10.99 20.06 -1.87
N GLN A 259 12.08 20.83 -1.84
CA GLN A 259 12.86 21.16 -3.03
C GLN A 259 13.45 19.91 -3.71
N LEU A 260 13.85 18.91 -2.92
CA LEU A 260 14.32 17.63 -3.47
C LEU A 260 13.19 16.84 -4.14
N ALA A 261 11.99 16.83 -3.55
CA ALA A 261 10.82 16.18 -4.12
C ALA A 261 10.39 16.86 -5.44
N HIS A 262 10.34 18.19 -5.48
CA HIS A 262 10.08 18.98 -6.70
C HIS A 262 11.13 18.70 -7.76
N PHE A 263 12.42 18.74 -7.38
CA PHE A 263 13.52 18.41 -8.28
C PHE A 263 13.36 17.02 -8.91
N ALA A 264 12.94 16.02 -8.14
CA ALA A 264 12.73 14.68 -8.68
C ALA A 264 11.58 14.63 -9.68
N ILE A 265 10.46 15.31 -9.42
CA ILE A 265 9.33 15.41 -10.36
C ILE A 265 9.75 16.14 -11.64
N ASP A 266 10.44 17.27 -11.52
CA ASP A 266 10.92 18.06 -12.66
C ASP A 266 11.90 17.29 -13.55
N HIS A 267 12.59 16.30 -12.99
CA HIS A 267 13.51 15.42 -13.72
C HIS A 267 12.89 14.06 -14.09
N GLY A 268 11.58 13.92 -13.94
CA GLY A 268 10.81 12.82 -14.51
C GLY A 268 10.39 11.73 -13.53
N ALA A 269 10.24 12.00 -12.23
CA ALA A 269 9.48 11.14 -11.34
C ALA A 269 7.96 11.33 -11.53
N ASP A 270 7.18 10.26 -11.43
CA ASP A 270 5.71 10.28 -11.46
C ASP A 270 5.07 10.26 -10.06
N LEU A 271 5.81 9.77 -9.07
CA LEU A 271 5.40 9.68 -7.67
C LEU A 271 6.65 9.74 -6.80
N VAL A 272 6.59 10.56 -5.76
CA VAL A 272 7.61 10.65 -4.72
C VAL A 272 7.05 10.11 -3.41
N ILE A 273 7.74 9.16 -2.79
CA ILE A 273 7.39 8.59 -1.49
C ILE A 273 8.53 8.88 -0.51
N GLY A 274 8.22 9.46 0.63
CA GLY A 274 9.16 9.71 1.71
C GLY A 274 8.80 8.91 2.97
N ASN A 275 9.78 8.81 3.87
CA ASN A 275 9.74 8.22 5.21
C ASN A 275 10.97 8.70 6.01
N HIS A 276 11.15 8.23 7.26
CA HIS A 276 12.12 8.67 8.30
C HIS A 276 11.54 9.49 9.46
N PRO A 277 10.69 10.51 9.25
CA PRO A 277 10.27 11.36 10.37
C PRO A 277 9.55 10.63 11.52
N HIS A 278 9.18 9.36 11.33
CA HIS A 278 8.38 8.51 12.23
C HIS A 278 7.00 9.07 12.59
N TRP A 279 6.66 10.25 12.08
CA TRP A 279 5.36 10.88 12.09
C TRP A 279 4.81 10.89 10.66
N ILE A 280 3.49 10.83 10.55
CA ILE A 280 2.83 11.06 9.26
C ILE A 280 3.07 12.52 8.86
N GLN A 281 3.58 12.74 7.66
CA GLN A 281 3.70 14.07 7.06
C GLN A 281 2.69 14.24 5.92
N PRO A 282 2.35 15.50 5.58
CA PRO A 282 1.38 15.79 4.52
C PRO A 282 1.72 15.20 3.15
N VAL A 283 0.75 15.26 2.26
CA VAL A 283 0.95 15.06 0.82
C VAL A 283 0.81 16.37 0.06
N GLU A 284 1.39 16.40 -1.13
CA GLU A 284 1.41 17.58 -1.98
C GLU A 284 1.19 17.18 -3.44
N ILE A 285 0.45 18.02 -4.18
CA ILE A 285 0.38 17.94 -5.64
C ILE A 285 1.32 18.98 -6.23
N TYR A 286 2.29 18.51 -7.01
CA TYR A 286 3.24 19.34 -7.73
C TYR A 286 3.30 18.89 -9.20
N HIS A 287 2.98 19.79 -10.13
CA HIS A 287 2.89 19.50 -11.57
C HIS A 287 2.04 18.23 -11.89
N ASP A 288 0.85 18.13 -11.27
CA ASP A 288 -0.06 16.97 -11.37
C ASP A 288 0.50 15.62 -10.89
N LYS A 289 1.63 15.62 -10.18
CA LYS A 289 2.24 14.45 -9.55
C LYS A 289 2.09 14.53 -8.05
N LEU A 290 1.99 13.35 -7.42
CA LEU A 290 1.85 13.24 -5.98
C LEU A 290 3.22 13.12 -5.30
N ILE A 291 3.36 13.85 -4.21
CA ILE A 291 4.44 13.69 -3.22
C ILE A 291 3.77 13.27 -1.91
N THR A 292 4.21 12.15 -1.34
CA THR A 292 3.83 11.73 0.01
C THR A 292 5.06 11.81 0.90
N TYR A 293 5.13 12.80 1.79
CA TYR A 293 6.39 13.13 2.48
C TYR A 293 6.81 12.12 3.56
N ALA A 294 5.86 11.55 4.30
CA ALA A 294 6.15 10.46 5.24
C ALA A 294 4.87 9.69 5.57
N HIS A 295 4.96 8.36 5.55
CA HIS A 295 3.85 7.49 5.94
C HIS A 295 3.77 7.26 7.46
N GLY A 296 4.76 7.70 8.24
CA GLY A 296 4.90 7.40 9.66
C GLY A 296 5.41 5.98 9.91
N ASN A 297 5.16 5.43 11.10
CA ASN A 297 5.62 4.09 11.46
C ASN A 297 4.65 3.01 10.96
N PHE A 298 5.20 1.97 10.31
CA PHE A 298 4.45 0.75 9.98
C PHE A 298 4.67 -0.35 11.02
N VAL A 299 5.93 -0.60 11.38
CA VAL A 299 6.34 -1.52 12.43
C VAL A 299 7.52 -0.88 13.16
N PHE A 300 7.32 -0.41 14.39
CA PHE A 300 8.38 0.08 15.26
C PHE A 300 7.92 0.03 16.73
N ASP A 301 8.84 0.14 17.69
CA ASP A 301 8.53 0.06 19.12
C ASP A 301 8.42 1.43 19.81
N GLN A 302 8.28 2.51 19.05
CA GLN A 302 8.11 3.86 19.57
C GLN A 302 6.68 4.12 20.07
N GLU A 303 6.43 3.78 21.33
CA GLU A 303 5.13 4.03 21.99
C GLU A 303 5.12 5.25 22.93
N TRP A 304 6.11 6.13 22.84
CA TRP A 304 6.27 7.25 23.76
C TRP A 304 5.46 8.51 23.39
N SER A 305 4.93 8.61 22.16
CA SER A 305 3.91 9.60 21.80
C SER A 305 2.75 8.98 21.01
N GLU A 306 1.67 9.74 20.84
CA GLU A 306 0.55 9.32 20.03
C GLU A 306 0.91 9.30 18.53
N GLU A 307 1.70 10.28 18.07
CA GLU A 307 2.13 10.42 16.70
C GLU A 307 3.09 9.30 16.25
N THR A 308 4.04 8.88 17.09
CA THR A 308 4.95 7.77 16.73
C THR A 308 4.25 6.42 16.66
N LYS A 309 3.07 6.31 17.28
CA LYS A 309 2.21 5.14 17.19
C LYS A 309 1.35 5.13 15.94
N GLN A 310 1.36 6.18 15.12
CA GLN A 310 0.51 6.31 13.95
C GLN A 310 1.31 6.07 12.66
N GLY A 311 0.62 5.53 11.67
CA GLY A 311 1.09 5.46 10.29
C GLY A 311 -0.08 5.43 9.33
N ILE A 312 0.23 5.49 8.04
CA ILE A 312 -0.73 5.31 6.94
C ILE A 312 -0.18 4.29 5.95
N ILE A 313 -1.06 3.42 5.48
CA ILE A 313 -0.81 2.59 4.29
C ILE A 313 -1.30 3.40 3.09
N GLY A 314 -0.39 3.76 2.20
CA GLY A 314 -0.71 4.47 0.95
C GLY A 314 -1.03 3.48 -0.16
N LYS A 315 -2.20 3.64 -0.79
CA LYS A 315 -2.63 2.88 -1.95
C LYS A 315 -2.68 3.79 -3.17
N TYR A 316 -1.78 3.55 -4.12
CA TYR A 316 -1.58 4.36 -5.31
C TYR A 316 -2.13 3.62 -6.53
N ILE A 317 -3.11 4.20 -7.20
CA ILE A 317 -3.86 3.54 -8.28
C ILE A 317 -3.49 4.18 -9.61
N PHE A 318 -2.94 3.36 -10.50
CA PHE A 318 -2.53 3.74 -11.83
C PHE A 318 -3.50 3.21 -12.88
N TYR A 319 -3.74 4.01 -13.92
CA TYR A 319 -4.50 3.65 -15.10
C TYR A 319 -3.86 4.35 -16.32
N GLU A 320 -3.71 3.62 -17.43
CA GLU A 320 -3.09 4.14 -18.68
C GLU A 320 -1.75 4.89 -18.45
N ASN A 321 -0.87 4.32 -17.62
CA ASN A 321 0.43 4.91 -17.25
C ASN A 321 0.32 6.29 -16.55
N LYS A 322 -0.75 6.51 -15.79
CA LYS A 322 -0.91 7.71 -14.95
C LYS A 322 -1.40 7.33 -13.57
N LEU A 323 -0.89 7.99 -12.53
CA LEU A 323 -1.49 7.94 -11.19
C LEU A 323 -2.82 8.71 -11.22
N ILE A 324 -3.92 8.01 -11.01
CA ILE A 324 -5.28 8.59 -11.09
C ILE A 324 -5.94 8.73 -9.72
N ASP A 325 -5.40 8.08 -8.69
CA ASP A 325 -5.93 8.13 -7.33
C ASP A 325 -4.88 7.72 -6.30
N ALA A 326 -5.04 8.23 -5.09
CA ALA A 326 -4.29 7.81 -3.91
C ALA A 326 -5.23 7.75 -2.71
N GLN A 327 -5.19 6.64 -1.98
CA GLN A 327 -6.04 6.37 -0.82
C GLN A 327 -5.16 6.04 0.38
N PHE A 328 -5.49 6.57 1.55
CA PHE A 328 -4.71 6.35 2.77
C PHE A 328 -5.54 5.58 3.79
N THR A 329 -4.99 4.46 4.28
CA THR A 329 -5.60 3.70 5.37
C THR A 329 -4.79 3.91 6.64
N PRO A 330 -5.33 4.58 7.67
CA PRO A 330 -4.63 4.75 8.93
C PRO A 330 -4.35 3.41 9.59
N ILE A 331 -3.21 3.34 10.26
CA ILE A 331 -2.86 2.27 11.17
C ILE A 331 -2.35 2.88 12.47
N LYS A 332 -2.39 2.07 13.53
CA LYS A 332 -1.68 2.34 14.75
C LYS A 332 -0.85 1.15 15.19
N ILE A 333 0.13 1.41 16.04
CA ILE A 333 0.99 0.40 16.64
C ILE A 333 0.63 0.24 18.12
N ARG A 334 0.60 -1.01 18.57
CA ARG A 334 0.43 -1.39 19.98
C ARG A 334 1.39 -2.51 20.36
N ASN A 335 1.54 -2.74 21.66
CA ASN A 335 2.36 -3.81 22.22
C ASN A 335 3.81 -3.80 21.72
N TYR A 336 4.36 -2.61 21.46
CA TYR A 336 5.73 -2.36 21.00
C TYR A 336 6.08 -3.00 19.65
N GLY A 337 5.13 -3.02 18.71
CA GLY A 337 5.43 -3.42 17.32
C GLY A 337 4.29 -3.99 16.49
N GLN A 338 3.09 -4.20 17.06
CA GLN A 338 1.97 -4.74 16.31
C GLN A 338 1.11 -3.64 15.69
N ALA A 339 1.15 -3.55 14.36
CA ALA A 339 0.24 -2.74 13.57
C ALA A 339 -1.20 -3.27 13.68
N TYR A 340 -2.16 -2.35 13.75
CA TYR A 340 -3.60 -2.62 13.72
C TYR A 340 -4.36 -1.46 13.07
N LEU A 341 -5.61 -1.72 12.66
CA LEU A 341 -6.50 -0.70 12.10
C LEU A 341 -7.25 0.00 13.25
N PRO A 342 -7.06 1.32 13.46
CA PRO A 342 -7.90 2.08 14.38
C PRO A 342 -9.33 2.16 13.83
N GLU A 343 -10.32 2.21 14.71
CA GLU A 343 -11.74 2.21 14.32
C GLU A 343 -12.38 3.60 14.46
N GLY A 344 -13.39 3.87 13.63
CA GLY A 344 -14.27 5.03 13.74
C GLY A 344 -13.54 6.37 13.84
N LYS A 345 -13.78 7.09 14.95
CA LYS A 345 -13.25 8.45 15.16
C LYS A 345 -11.73 8.53 15.19
N GLU A 346 -11.05 7.47 15.62
CA GLU A 346 -9.59 7.46 15.71
C GLU A 346 -8.97 7.43 14.31
N SER A 347 -9.47 6.57 13.43
CA SER A 347 -9.09 6.55 12.01
C SER A 347 -9.38 7.88 11.34
N GLN A 348 -10.58 8.44 11.55
CA GLN A 348 -10.97 9.71 10.92
C GLN A 348 -10.06 10.86 11.35
N LYS A 349 -9.69 10.93 12.64
CA LYS A 349 -8.80 11.98 13.15
C LYS A 349 -7.43 11.99 12.47
N ILE A 350 -6.88 10.82 12.16
CA ILE A 350 -5.60 10.70 11.45
C ILE A 350 -5.74 11.23 10.01
N LEU A 351 -6.82 10.87 9.31
CA LEU A 351 -7.09 11.33 7.95
C LEU A 351 -7.39 12.83 7.88
N ASP A 352 -8.15 13.36 8.83
CA ASP A 352 -8.46 14.78 8.91
C ASP A 352 -7.18 15.60 9.13
N LYS A 353 -6.30 15.15 10.03
CA LYS A 353 -4.99 15.79 10.26
C LYS A 353 -4.13 15.73 8.99
N LEU A 354 -4.05 14.58 8.31
CA LEU A 354 -3.33 14.45 7.05
C LEU A 354 -3.86 15.44 6.00
N LYS A 355 -5.18 15.53 5.85
CA LYS A 355 -5.85 16.47 4.93
C LYS A 355 -5.54 17.92 5.26
N GLU A 356 -5.72 18.32 6.52
CA GLU A 356 -5.50 19.69 7.00
C GLU A 356 -4.04 20.12 6.77
N GLU A 357 -3.07 19.28 7.17
CA GLU A 357 -1.65 19.57 7.00
C GLU A 357 -1.25 19.61 5.51
N SER A 358 -1.88 18.80 4.65
CA SER A 358 -1.66 18.82 3.19
C SER A 358 -2.21 20.11 2.56
N GLN A 359 -3.39 20.55 2.99
CA GLN A 359 -3.97 21.81 2.55
C GLN A 359 -3.11 23.00 2.96
N LYS A 360 -2.63 23.03 4.22
CA LYS A 360 -1.70 24.06 4.72
C LYS A 360 -0.43 24.12 3.88
N LEU A 361 0.17 22.96 3.59
CA LEU A 361 1.39 22.88 2.80
C LEU A 361 1.18 23.41 1.37
N GLN A 362 0.08 23.06 0.72
CA GLN A 362 -0.25 23.51 -0.63
C GLN A 362 -0.55 25.02 -0.69
N THR A 363 -1.21 25.60 0.33
CA THR A 363 -1.54 27.04 0.35
C THR A 363 -0.31 27.93 0.49
N ASN A 364 0.75 27.47 1.16
CA ASN A 364 1.99 28.22 1.32
C ASN A 364 2.84 28.34 0.02
N GLN A 365 2.29 27.91 -1.12
CA GLN A 365 2.88 28.07 -2.45
C GLN A 365 2.35 29.28 -3.23
N LYS A 366 1.20 29.84 -2.84
CA LYS A 366 0.59 31.02 -3.47
C LYS A 366 1.02 32.27 -2.73
#